data_AF-A0A060CQQ8-F1
#
_entry.id   AF-A0A060CQQ8-F1
#
_cell.length_a   1.000
_cell.length_b   1.000
_cell.length_c   1.000
_cell.angle_alpha   90.00
_cell.angle_beta   90.00
_cell.angle_gamma   90.00
#
_symmetry.space_group_name_H-M   'P 1'
#
loop_
_entity.id
_entity.type
_entity.pdbx_description
1 polymer ?
#
loop_
_entity_poly.entity_id
_entity_poly.type
_entity_poly.pdbx_seq_one_letter_code
_entity_poly.pdbx_strand_id
1 'polypeptide(L)'
;MEEKASLTSGGDAWHLQAVESRGIPGYMITDGPHGLRKSLASSTGETNLDDSVPATCFPPAAGLSSSWNPDLIRSVGEAMAEECIQEKVAVILGPGVNIKRNPLG
;
A
#
# COMPACT_ATOMS: atom_id res chain seq x y z
N MET A 1 23.55 -1.85 -18.88
CA MET A 1 23.43 -2.82 -17.76
C MET A 1 22.84 -2.15 -16.51
N GLU A 2 23.11 -0.86 -16.38
CA GLU A 2 22.81 0.04 -15.27
C GLU A 2 21.30 0.24 -15.08
N GLU A 3 20.55 0.51 -16.15
CA GLU A 3 19.06 0.64 -16.09
C GLU A 3 18.38 -0.63 -15.57
N LYS A 4 18.93 -1.81 -15.87
CA LYS A 4 18.37 -3.07 -15.36
C LYS A 4 18.68 -3.27 -13.87
N ALA A 5 19.88 -2.86 -13.44
CA ALA A 5 20.28 -2.97 -12.05
C ALA A 5 19.49 -1.98 -11.16
N SER A 6 19.24 -0.76 -11.63
CA SER A 6 18.48 0.23 -10.87
C SER A 6 17.05 -0.22 -10.56
N LEU A 7 16.42 -1.00 -11.45
CA LEU A 7 15.07 -1.54 -11.26
C LEU A 7 14.93 -2.55 -10.12
N THR A 8 16.03 -2.98 -9.49
CA THR A 8 16.01 -3.93 -8.37
C THR A 8 15.85 -3.28 -6.99
N SER A 9 15.80 -1.95 -6.95
CA SER A 9 15.55 -1.15 -5.74
C SER A 9 14.51 -0.08 -6.02
N GLY A 10 13.87 0.45 -4.97
CA GLY A 10 13.00 1.62 -5.10
C GLY A 10 13.77 2.85 -5.56
N GLY A 11 13.08 3.76 -6.27
CA GLY A 11 13.62 5.10 -6.55
C GLY A 11 13.67 5.95 -5.28
N ASP A 12 12.71 5.73 -4.38
CA ASP A 12 12.75 6.16 -2.98
C ASP A 12 12.06 5.10 -2.10
N ALA A 13 11.73 5.43 -0.86
CA ALA A 13 11.10 4.50 0.09
C ALA A 13 9.68 4.03 -0.33
N TRP A 14 8.99 4.78 -1.19
CA TRP A 14 7.60 4.57 -1.56
C TRP A 14 7.36 4.53 -3.08
N HIS A 15 8.40 4.62 -3.91
CA HIS A 15 8.27 4.54 -5.36
C HIS A 15 9.18 3.48 -5.96
N LEU A 16 8.67 2.77 -6.97
CA LEU A 16 9.49 1.94 -7.84
C LEU A 16 10.50 2.82 -8.60
N GLN A 17 11.62 2.23 -9.02
CA GLN A 17 12.58 2.94 -9.85
C GLN A 17 11.96 3.28 -11.22
N ALA A 18 12.04 4.57 -11.60
CA ALA A 18 11.63 5.04 -12.91
C ALA A 18 12.77 4.87 -13.95
N VAL A 19 12.40 4.57 -15.19
CA VAL A 19 13.25 4.64 -16.39
C VAL A 19 12.44 5.32 -17.50
N GLU A 20 12.28 6.63 -17.37
CA GLU A 20 11.38 7.45 -18.20
C GLU A 20 11.78 7.44 -19.68
N SER A 21 13.07 7.35 -19.98
CA SER A 21 13.63 7.18 -21.33
C SER A 21 13.08 5.95 -22.07
N ARG A 22 12.55 4.98 -21.33
CA ARG A 22 11.94 3.73 -21.83
C ARG A 22 10.44 3.64 -21.56
N GLY A 23 9.83 4.72 -21.07
CA GLY A 23 8.40 4.76 -20.72
C GLY A 23 8.05 3.91 -19.49
N ILE A 24 9.00 3.66 -18.59
CA ILE A 24 8.77 2.93 -17.33
C ILE A 24 8.62 3.95 -16.20
N PRO A 25 7.41 4.22 -15.70
CA PRO A 25 7.21 5.16 -14.61
C PRO A 25 7.56 4.54 -13.24
N GLY A 26 7.99 5.38 -12.31
CA GLY A 26 8.19 5.01 -10.91
C GLY A 26 6.89 5.08 -10.13
N TYR A 27 6.04 4.06 -10.23
CA TYR A 27 4.76 4.04 -9.54
C TYR A 27 4.93 4.01 -8.01
N MET A 28 4.00 4.65 -7.30
CA MET A 28 3.95 4.62 -5.85
C MET A 28 3.45 3.27 -5.33
N ILE A 29 4.08 2.82 -4.24
CA ILE A 29 3.68 1.73 -3.37
C ILE A 29 3.46 2.29 -1.97
N THR A 30 2.45 1.86 -1.22
CA THR A 30 2.23 2.36 0.14
C THR A 30 1.37 1.43 0.99
N ASP A 31 1.31 1.68 2.31
CA ASP A 31 0.49 0.92 3.25
C ASP A 31 -1.02 1.18 3.05
N GLY A 32 -1.93 0.30 3.49
CA GLY A 32 -1.65 -1.02 4.03
C GLY A 32 -2.90 -1.90 4.21
N PRO A 33 -2.84 -2.96 5.04
CA PRO A 33 -3.72 -4.12 4.97
C PRO A 33 -5.21 -3.88 5.33
N HIS A 34 -5.58 -2.70 5.81
CA HIS A 34 -6.95 -2.34 6.18
C HIS A 34 -7.30 -0.88 5.83
N GLY A 35 -6.70 -0.36 4.75
CA GLY A 35 -6.96 0.98 4.23
C GLY A 35 -5.73 1.61 3.63
N LEU A 36 -5.93 2.55 2.71
CA LEU A 36 -4.85 3.32 2.11
C LEU A 36 -4.23 4.29 3.14
N ARG A 37 -2.91 4.41 3.14
CA ARG A 37 -2.16 5.33 3.99
C ARG A 37 -1.03 6.02 3.23
N LYS A 38 -1.39 6.95 2.36
CA LYS A 38 -0.44 7.78 1.61
C LYS A 38 -0.14 9.08 2.35
N SER A 39 1.14 9.37 2.58
CA SER A 39 1.62 10.62 3.21
C SER A 39 1.37 11.83 2.31
N LEU A 40 0.96 12.95 2.91
CA LEU A 40 0.87 14.27 2.26
C LEU A 40 2.24 14.96 2.15
N ALA A 41 3.19 14.61 3.02
CA ALA A 41 4.54 15.14 2.98
C ALA A 41 5.32 14.54 1.79
N SER A 42 5.63 15.38 0.81
CA SER A 42 6.17 14.99 -0.50
C SER A 42 7.69 15.05 -0.63
N SER A 43 8.45 15.33 0.44
CA SER A 43 9.85 15.75 0.27
C SER A 43 10.88 15.30 1.29
N THR A 44 10.50 14.63 2.38
CA THR A 44 11.48 14.04 3.30
C THR A 44 11.08 12.60 3.52
N GLY A 45 12.04 11.66 3.53
CA GLY A 45 11.79 10.24 3.80
C GLY A 45 11.25 9.94 5.21
N GLU A 46 10.65 10.94 5.87
CA GLU A 46 9.95 10.85 7.13
C GLU A 46 8.46 10.62 6.84
N THR A 47 7.97 9.45 7.23
CA THR A 47 6.53 9.22 7.35
C THR A 47 5.98 10.13 8.43
N ASN A 48 5.45 11.30 8.05
CA ASN A 48 4.63 12.08 8.95
C ASN A 48 3.28 11.35 9.10
N LEU A 49 3.12 10.66 10.23
CA LEU A 49 1.94 9.84 10.53
C LEU A 49 0.66 10.66 10.66
N ASP A 50 0.82 11.96 10.94
CA ASP A 50 -0.30 12.87 11.23
C ASP A 50 -0.89 13.50 9.96
N ASP A 51 -0.24 13.34 8.80
CA ASP A 51 -0.62 14.01 7.56
C ASP A 51 -0.72 13.00 6.41
N SER A 52 -1.86 12.32 6.32
CA SER A 52 -2.18 11.38 5.24
C SER A 52 -3.39 11.85 4.44
N VAL A 53 -3.45 11.46 3.17
CA VAL A 53 -4.65 11.67 2.36
C VAL A 53 -5.85 10.99 3.08
N PRO A 54 -7.01 11.66 3.18
CA PRO A 54 -8.19 11.04 3.76
C PRO A 54 -8.55 9.75 3.00
N ALA A 55 -8.69 8.65 3.74
CA ALA A 55 -8.97 7.32 3.22
C ALA A 55 -9.86 6.55 4.22
N THR A 56 -10.57 5.54 3.74
CA THR A 56 -11.43 4.72 4.60
C THR A 56 -10.58 3.82 5.49
N CYS A 57 -10.77 3.93 6.81
CA CYS A 57 -10.16 3.02 7.78
C CYS A 57 -11.08 1.81 8.00
N PHE A 58 -10.77 0.69 7.33
CA PHE A 58 -11.53 -0.56 7.47
C PHE A 58 -11.19 -1.28 8.78
N PRO A 59 -12.07 -2.19 9.28
CA PRO A 59 -11.74 -3.04 10.41
C PRO A 59 -10.44 -3.83 10.14
N PRO A 60 -9.45 -3.81 11.06
CA PRO A 60 -8.26 -4.63 10.91
C PRO A 60 -8.59 -6.11 10.75
N ALA A 61 -7.69 -6.88 10.14
CA ALA A 61 -7.92 -8.29 9.84
C ALA A 61 -8.34 -9.14 11.06
N ALA A 62 -7.92 -8.77 12.29
CA ALA A 62 -8.37 -9.41 13.52
C ALA A 62 -9.90 -9.32 13.75
N GLY A 63 -10.52 -8.23 13.32
CA GLY A 63 -11.98 -8.06 13.32
C GLY A 63 -12.60 -8.64 12.06
N LEU A 64 -12.06 -8.29 10.88
CA LEU A 64 -12.64 -8.70 9.60
C LEU A 64 -12.66 -10.23 9.41
N SER A 65 -11.67 -10.95 9.95
CA SER A 65 -11.66 -12.44 9.94
C SER A 65 -12.84 -13.05 10.69
N SER A 66 -13.42 -12.31 11.65
CA SER A 66 -14.57 -12.78 12.43
C SER A 66 -15.88 -12.77 11.63
N SER A 67 -15.89 -12.15 10.43
CA SER A 67 -17.07 -12.19 9.54
C SER A 67 -17.27 -13.56 8.88
N TRP A 68 -16.20 -14.33 8.71
CA TRP A 68 -16.20 -15.57 7.90
C TRP A 68 -16.85 -15.40 6.53
N ASN A 69 -16.77 -14.20 5.94
CA ASN A 69 -17.47 -13.84 4.70
C ASN A 69 -16.48 -13.39 3.62
N PRO A 70 -16.11 -14.27 2.66
CA PRO A 70 -15.16 -13.95 1.61
C PRO A 70 -15.68 -12.90 0.62
N ASP A 71 -16.98 -12.84 0.38
CA ASP A 71 -17.57 -11.85 -0.53
C ASP A 71 -17.53 -10.45 0.09
N LEU A 72 -17.76 -10.34 1.40
CA LEU A 72 -17.55 -9.08 2.13
C LEU A 72 -16.09 -8.62 2.06
N ILE A 73 -15.13 -9.54 2.25
CA ILE A 73 -13.69 -9.23 2.15
C ILE A 73 -13.34 -8.76 0.73
N ARG A 74 -13.94 -9.36 -0.30
CA ARG A 74 -13.77 -8.91 -1.69
C ARG A 74 -14.27 -7.48 -1.87
N SER A 75 -15.47 -7.15 -1.39
CA SER A 75 -16.01 -5.79 -1.49
C SER A 75 -15.15 -4.75 -0.74
N VAL A 76 -14.56 -5.12 0.40
CA VAL A 76 -13.58 -4.27 1.11
C VAL A 76 -12.34 -4.05 0.23
N GLY A 77 -11.80 -5.09 -0.38
CA GLY A 77 -10.65 -4.98 -1.28
C GLY A 77 -10.92 -4.12 -2.52
N GLU A 78 -12.12 -4.22 -3.11
CA GLU A 78 -12.55 -3.38 -4.24
C GLU A 78 -12.60 -1.90 -3.83
N ALA A 79 -13.20 -1.57 -2.69
CA ALA A 79 -13.23 -0.20 -2.18
C ALA A 79 -11.83 0.35 -1.88
N MET A 80 -10.93 -0.47 -1.31
CA MET A 80 -9.52 -0.08 -1.11
C MET A 80 -8.81 0.20 -2.45
N ALA A 81 -9.09 -0.58 -3.49
CA ALA A 81 -8.50 -0.38 -4.82
C ALA A 81 -8.99 0.91 -5.47
N GLU A 82 -10.27 1.29 -5.29
CA GLU A 82 -10.81 2.55 -5.78
C GLU A 82 -10.07 3.76 -5.18
N GLU A 83 -9.79 3.74 -3.87
CA GLU A 83 -8.99 4.79 -3.21
C GLU A 83 -7.55 4.83 -3.75
N CYS A 84 -6.93 3.67 -4.00
CA CYS A 84 -5.60 3.60 -4.60
C CYS A 84 -5.56 4.21 -5.99
N ILE A 85 -6.59 3.95 -6.82
CA ILE A 85 -6.71 4.50 -8.17
C ILE A 85 -6.83 6.03 -8.11
N GLN A 86 -7.69 6.55 -7.23
CA GLN A 86 -7.86 7.99 -7.04
C GLN A 86 -6.53 8.64 -6.63
N GLU A 87 -5.79 7.99 -5.73
CA GLU A 87 -4.56 8.51 -5.16
C GLU A 87 -3.29 8.15 -5.94
N LYS A 88 -3.41 7.52 -7.12
CA LYS A 88 -2.30 7.13 -8.00
C LYS A 88 -1.29 6.19 -7.32
N VAL A 89 -1.78 5.30 -6.47
CA VAL A 89 -1.02 4.23 -5.85
C VAL A 89 -1.23 2.96 -6.67
N ALA A 90 -0.15 2.38 -7.19
CA ALA A 90 -0.25 1.18 -8.02
C ALA A 90 -0.26 -0.11 -7.19
N VAL A 91 0.36 -0.10 -6.01
CA VAL A 91 0.44 -1.26 -5.12
C VAL A 91 0.16 -0.83 -3.68
N ILE A 92 -0.84 -1.45 -3.06
CA ILE A 92 -1.09 -1.34 -1.63
C ILE A 92 -0.43 -2.52 -0.90
N LEU A 93 0.28 -2.25 0.20
CA LEU A 93 1.06 -3.25 0.94
C LEU A 93 0.15 -4.06 1.88
N GLY A 94 -0.52 -5.07 1.34
CA GLY A 94 -1.35 -6.00 2.10
C GLY A 94 -1.87 -7.16 1.23
N PRO A 95 -2.65 -8.09 1.80
CA PRO A 95 -2.97 -8.22 3.24
C PRO A 95 -1.87 -8.92 4.04
N GLY A 96 -1.87 -8.73 5.36
CA GLY A 96 -1.05 -9.53 6.27
C GLY A 96 -1.71 -10.87 6.58
N VAL A 97 -1.02 -11.98 6.35
CA VAL A 97 -1.57 -13.35 6.48
C VAL A 97 -0.74 -14.26 7.38
N ASN A 98 0.12 -13.68 8.21
CA ASN A 98 0.87 -14.44 9.20
C ASN A 98 -0.08 -15.15 10.18
N ILE A 99 0.27 -16.37 10.57
CA ILE A 99 -0.48 -17.11 11.59
C ILE A 99 -0.23 -16.45 12.95
N LYS A 100 -1.31 -16.15 13.68
CA LYS A 100 -1.27 -15.73 15.09
C LYS A 100 -0.81 -16.89 15.97
N ARG A 101 0.48 -17.18 15.92
CA ARG A 101 1.09 -18.31 16.65
C ARG A 101 1.00 -18.07 18.16
N ASN A 102 1.17 -16.84 18.58
CA ASN A 102 1.05 -16.42 19.97
C ASN A 102 0.03 -15.26 20.04
N PRO A 103 -0.86 -15.20 21.03
CA PRO A 103 -1.77 -14.06 21.16
C PRO A 103 -1.05 -12.71 21.40
N LEU A 104 0.23 -12.71 21.78
CA LEU A 104 1.07 -11.52 21.89
C LEU A 104 1.69 -11.08 20.53
N GLY A 105 1.54 -11.89 19.48
CA GLY A 105 2.14 -11.69 18.15
C GLY A 105 1.73 -12.75 17.14
#